data_AF-A0AAV2SCI7-F1
#
_entry.id   AF-A0AAV2SCI7-F1
#
_cell.length_a   1.000
_cell.length_b   1.000
_cell.length_c   1.000
_cell.angle_alpha   90.00
_cell.angle_beta   90.00
_cell.angle_gamma   90.00
#
_symmetry.space_group_name_H-M   'P 1'
#
loop_
_entity.id
_entity.type
_entity.pdbx_description
1 polymer ?
#
loop_
_entity_poly.entity_id
_entity_poly.type
_entity_poly.pdbx_seq_one_letter_code
_entity_poly.pdbx_strand_id
1 'polypeptide(L)'
;GTSSLHWRYCHPRMSSENALPIQLYGTSSLCFDKDDFMKPNFTVDNFVRVHQASGSIGLETLRDDLGVYLKILRSAMIELINRDYADFVNLSTNLTGLDRLIDALKTPLGQLREEVLSVQKLLDDAIETTSHDLARRQTITKQKAELHRLTQISYRLERLEALLASGGEGGIDEMSGNNGQESGDLVDRLASEVNHLNFLVSHCEGAALLNNFKP
;
A
#
# COMPACT_ATOMS: atom_id res chain seq x y z
N GLY A 1 -41.47 -5.55 22.14
CA GLY A 1 -40.07 -5.92 22.34
C GLY A 1 -39.33 -4.70 22.83
N THR A 2 -39.08 -4.61 24.13
CA THR A 2 -38.38 -3.50 24.78
C THR A 2 -36.89 -3.85 24.87
N SER A 3 -36.07 -3.22 24.04
CA SER A 3 -34.61 -3.36 24.11
C SER A 3 -34.09 -2.67 25.37
N SER A 4 -33.74 -3.49 26.36
CA SER A 4 -33.03 -3.09 27.57
C SER A 4 -31.59 -2.71 27.21
N LEU A 5 -31.30 -1.41 27.19
CA LEU A 5 -29.95 -0.88 27.15
C LEU A 5 -29.31 -1.11 28.52
N HIS A 6 -28.61 -2.23 28.63
CA HIS A 6 -27.79 -2.59 29.78
C HIS A 6 -26.54 -1.70 29.80
N TRP A 7 -26.61 -0.58 30.52
CA TRP A 7 -25.43 0.19 30.90
C TRP A 7 -24.61 -0.65 31.88
N ARG A 8 -23.70 -1.45 31.33
CA ARG A 8 -22.64 -2.10 32.10
C ARG A 8 -21.80 -0.97 32.72
N TYR A 9 -21.96 -0.78 34.02
CA TYR A 9 -21.15 0.13 34.83
C TYR A 9 -19.70 -0.37 34.73
N CYS A 10 -18.91 0.23 33.84
CA CYS A 10 -17.46 0.04 33.83
C CYS A 10 -16.94 0.66 35.12
N HIS A 11 -16.73 -0.15 36.16
CA HIS A 11 -15.82 0.22 37.23
C HIS A 11 -14.47 0.51 36.57
N PRO A 12 -13.94 1.75 36.63
CA PRO A 12 -12.53 1.93 36.40
C PRO A 12 -11.87 1.19 37.55
N ARG A 13 -11.13 0.12 37.23
CA ARG A 13 -10.19 -0.49 38.16
C ARG A 13 -9.09 0.56 38.34
N MET A 14 -9.35 1.55 39.20
CA MET A 14 -8.37 2.55 39.59
C MET A 14 -7.26 1.79 40.29
N SER A 15 -6.11 1.65 39.61
CA SER A 15 -4.88 1.22 40.25
C SER A 15 -4.69 2.06 41.51
N SER A 16 -4.57 1.41 42.66
CA SER A 16 -4.50 2.03 43.98
C SER A 16 -3.18 2.77 44.23
N GLU A 17 -2.47 3.21 43.20
CA GLU A 17 -1.08 3.69 43.31
C GLU A 17 -0.94 5.22 43.26
N ASN A 18 -2.01 5.98 42.97
CA ASN A 18 -1.95 7.45 42.94
C ASN A 18 -3.13 8.16 43.62
N ALA A 19 -3.89 7.48 44.47
CA ALA A 19 -4.79 8.18 45.38
C ALA A 19 -3.95 8.77 46.52
N LEU A 20 -3.38 9.97 46.32
CA LEU A 20 -2.90 10.77 47.45
C LEU A 20 -4.08 10.85 48.43
N PRO A 21 -3.93 10.37 49.68
CA PRO A 21 -4.99 10.47 50.66
C PRO A 21 -5.36 11.95 50.75
N ILE A 22 -6.66 12.24 50.67
CA ILE A 22 -7.14 13.61 50.80
C ILE A 22 -6.63 14.12 52.14
N GLN A 23 -5.62 14.98 52.12
CA GLN A 23 -5.07 15.56 53.33
C GLN A 23 -6.11 16.56 53.82
N LEU A 24 -6.98 16.12 54.73
CA LEU A 24 -7.88 16.99 55.47
C LEU A 24 -7.02 17.84 56.42
N TYR A 25 -6.42 18.90 55.89
CA TYR A 25 -5.66 19.87 56.67
C TYR A 25 -6.59 20.53 57.71
N GLY A 26 -6.10 20.66 58.95
CA GLY A 26 -6.86 21.27 60.06
C GLY A 26 -7.48 20.27 61.05
N THR A 27 -7.26 18.97 60.89
CA THR A 27 -7.85 17.96 61.78
C THR A 27 -6.91 17.39 62.83
N SER A 28 -5.67 17.87 62.88
CA SER A 28 -4.66 17.49 63.88
C SER A 28 -4.95 18.07 65.27
N SER A 29 -5.99 18.88 65.41
CA SER A 29 -6.41 19.55 66.64
C SER A 29 -7.81 19.14 67.11
N LEU A 30 -8.44 18.13 66.50
CA LEU A 30 -9.77 17.67 66.92
C LEU A 30 -9.68 16.90 68.23
N CYS A 31 -10.69 17.04 69.08
CA CYS A 31 -10.79 16.29 70.34
C CYS A 31 -11.13 14.80 70.19
N PHE A 32 -11.22 14.28 68.97
CA PHE A 32 -11.54 12.89 68.65
C PHE A 32 -10.72 12.36 67.47
N ASP A 33 -10.57 11.04 67.41
CA ASP A 33 -10.02 10.36 66.25
C ASP A 33 -11.11 10.19 65.18
N LYS A 34 -10.78 10.46 63.93
CA LYS A 34 -11.72 10.29 62.81
C LYS A 34 -11.96 8.83 62.48
N ASP A 35 -10.97 7.99 62.73
CA ASP A 35 -11.06 6.57 62.43
C ASP A 35 -12.09 5.88 63.33
N ASP A 36 -12.48 6.51 64.45
CA ASP A 36 -13.61 6.06 65.28
C ASP A 36 -14.92 5.97 64.50
N PHE A 37 -15.16 6.88 63.54
CA PHE A 37 -16.37 6.84 62.70
C PHE A 37 -16.34 5.72 61.66
N MET A 38 -15.17 5.18 61.34
CA MET A 38 -15.00 4.10 60.35
C MET A 38 -15.04 2.71 60.99
N LYS A 39 -15.15 2.63 62.32
CA LYS A 39 -15.23 1.36 63.05
C LYS A 39 -16.59 0.68 62.79
N PRO A 40 -16.62 -0.63 62.51
CA PRO A 40 -17.86 -1.36 62.17
C PRO A 40 -18.85 -1.45 63.34
N ASN A 41 -18.42 -1.20 64.58
CA ASN A 41 -19.22 -1.20 65.80
C ASN A 41 -19.44 0.22 66.37
N PHE A 42 -19.33 1.25 65.54
CA PHE A 42 -19.55 2.63 65.96
C PHE A 42 -20.98 2.82 66.47
N THR A 43 -21.11 3.37 67.68
CA THR A 43 -22.37 3.83 68.25
C THR A 43 -22.16 5.20 68.88
N VAL A 44 -23.10 6.12 68.64
CA VAL A 44 -23.03 7.51 69.12
C VAL A 44 -22.93 7.54 70.64
N ASP A 45 -23.75 6.73 71.32
CA ASP A 45 -23.76 6.63 72.78
C ASP A 45 -22.42 6.20 73.36
N ASN A 46 -21.74 5.22 72.74
CA ASN A 46 -20.44 4.77 73.20
C ASN A 46 -19.35 5.82 72.92
N PHE A 47 -19.37 6.44 71.75
CA PHE A 47 -18.45 7.51 71.38
C PHE A 47 -18.54 8.70 72.36
N VAL A 48 -19.75 9.20 72.59
CA VAL A 48 -20.01 10.32 73.51
C VAL A 48 -19.66 9.95 74.96
N ARG A 49 -19.92 8.70 75.39
CA ARG A 49 -19.52 8.23 76.73
C ARG A 49 -18.00 8.14 76.90
N VAL A 50 -17.26 7.64 75.92
CA VAL A 50 -15.79 7.53 75.97
C VAL A 50 -15.14 8.91 76.08
N HIS A 51 -15.61 9.88 75.29
CA HIS A 51 -15.08 11.25 75.32
C HIS A 51 -15.52 12.05 76.56
N GLN A 52 -16.70 11.77 77.14
CA GLN A 52 -17.10 12.36 78.43
C GLN A 52 -16.38 11.73 79.64
N ALA A 53 -16.15 10.41 79.64
CA ALA A 53 -15.54 9.69 80.75
C ALA A 53 -14.05 9.99 80.95
N SER A 54 -13.35 10.38 79.87
CA SER A 54 -11.93 10.78 79.92
C SER A 54 -11.70 12.16 80.54
N GLY A 55 -12.75 12.88 80.97
CA GLY A 55 -12.65 14.14 81.73
C GLY A 55 -11.99 15.31 80.98
N SER A 56 -11.71 15.16 79.68
CA SER A 56 -10.76 16.01 78.96
C SER A 56 -11.41 17.06 78.05
N ILE A 57 -12.73 17.01 77.80
CA ILE A 57 -13.41 17.88 76.83
C ILE A 57 -14.88 18.12 77.22
N GLY A 58 -15.34 19.37 77.15
CA GLY A 58 -16.76 19.72 77.29
C GLY A 58 -17.56 19.33 76.04
N LEU A 59 -18.83 18.93 76.21
CA LEU A 59 -19.74 18.60 75.10
C LEU A 59 -19.85 19.71 74.04
N GLU A 60 -19.65 20.96 74.45
CA GLU A 60 -19.61 22.11 73.56
C GLU A 60 -18.42 22.06 72.58
N THR A 61 -17.21 21.80 73.09
CA THR A 61 -16.01 21.68 72.26
C THR A 61 -16.11 20.47 71.32
N LEU A 62 -16.68 19.36 71.78
CA LEU A 62 -16.96 18.21 70.92
C LEU A 62 -17.92 18.56 69.77
N ARG A 63 -19.00 19.28 70.07
CA ARG A 63 -19.95 19.77 69.06
C ARG A 63 -19.26 20.66 68.03
N ASP A 64 -18.44 21.59 68.50
CA ASP A 64 -17.78 22.56 67.63
C ASP A 64 -16.74 21.88 66.72
N ASP A 65 -15.95 20.95 67.26
CA ASP A 65 -14.99 20.15 66.51
C ASP A 65 -15.67 19.23 65.49
N LEU A 66 -16.83 18.63 65.82
CA LEU A 66 -17.65 17.88 64.86
C LEU A 66 -18.15 18.79 63.74
N GLY A 67 -18.57 20.02 64.07
CA GLY A 67 -18.99 21.02 63.09
C GLY A 67 -17.84 21.45 62.16
N VAL A 68 -16.64 21.62 62.69
CA VAL A 68 -15.42 21.88 61.90
C VAL A 68 -15.11 20.69 61.00
N TYR A 69 -15.12 19.47 61.53
CA TYR A 69 -14.85 18.26 60.77
C TYR A 69 -15.83 18.06 59.61
N LEU A 70 -17.12 18.32 59.84
CA LEU A 70 -18.16 18.27 58.79
C LEU A 70 -17.89 19.28 57.66
N LYS A 71 -17.45 20.50 57.99
CA LYS A 71 -17.10 21.53 57.01
C LYS A 71 -15.89 21.12 56.17
N ILE A 72 -14.85 20.58 56.82
CA ILE A 72 -13.65 20.09 56.13
C ILE A 72 -14.02 18.93 55.20
N LEU A 73 -14.84 17.98 55.66
CA LEU A 73 -15.29 16.86 54.84
C LEU A 73 -16.09 17.32 53.61
N ARG A 74 -16.97 18.32 53.78
CA ARG A 74 -17.73 18.90 52.66
C ARG A 74 -16.80 19.58 51.65
N SER A 75 -15.81 20.35 52.10
CA SER A 75 -14.81 20.97 51.20
C SER A 75 -14.01 19.91 50.45
N ALA A 76 -13.49 18.91 51.18
CA ALA A 76 -12.71 17.82 50.64
C ALA A 76 -13.47 17.02 49.56
N MET A 77 -14.78 16.79 49.77
CA MET A 77 -15.64 16.13 48.77
C MET A 77 -15.78 16.98 47.50
N ILE A 78 -16.01 18.29 47.64
CA ILE A 78 -16.12 19.20 46.50
C ILE A 78 -14.79 19.25 45.75
N GLU A 79 -13.66 19.31 46.45
CA GLU A 79 -12.32 19.30 45.85
C GLU A 79 -12.05 17.99 45.09
N LEU A 80 -12.45 16.84 45.63
CA LEU A 80 -12.32 15.56 44.93
C LEU A 80 -13.15 15.52 43.64
N ILE A 81 -14.41 15.97 43.71
CA ILE A 81 -15.28 16.07 42.53
C ILE A 81 -14.67 17.02 41.50
N ASN A 82 -14.18 18.17 41.92
CA ASN A 82 -13.58 19.16 41.03
C ASN A 82 -12.29 18.63 40.39
N ARG A 83 -11.47 17.89 41.13
CA ARG A 83 -10.26 17.24 40.62
C ARG A 83 -10.62 16.21 39.55
N ASP A 84 -11.55 15.32 39.86
CA ASP A 84 -11.98 14.27 38.94
C ASP A 84 -12.67 14.86 37.70
N TYR A 85 -13.40 15.98 37.86
CA TYR A 85 -13.97 16.74 36.75
C TYR A 85 -12.89 17.35 35.85
N ALA A 86 -11.85 17.97 36.43
CA ALA A 86 -10.74 18.53 35.67
C ALA A 86 -10.00 17.44 34.87
N ASP A 87 -9.78 16.28 35.49
CA ASP A 87 -9.16 15.13 34.83
C ASP A 87 -10.03 14.60 33.68
N PHE A 88 -11.34 14.50 33.86
CA PHE A 88 -12.28 14.10 32.80
C PHE A 88 -12.31 15.11 31.64
N VAL A 89 -12.33 16.40 31.93
CA VAL A 89 -12.30 17.46 30.90
C VAL A 89 -10.98 17.44 30.15
N ASN A 90 -9.85 17.29 30.83
CA ASN A 90 -8.54 17.17 30.20
C ASN A 90 -8.47 15.93 29.29
N LEU A 91 -8.93 14.77 29.77
CA LEU A 91 -8.95 13.55 28.97
C LEU A 91 -9.85 13.68 27.74
N SER A 92 -11.06 14.23 27.89
CA SER A 92 -11.99 14.41 26.78
C SER A 92 -11.50 15.42 25.74
N THR A 93 -10.82 16.48 26.19
CA THR A 93 -10.15 17.46 25.31
C THR A 93 -9.00 16.80 24.54
N ASN A 94 -8.16 16.02 25.23
CA ASN A 94 -7.06 15.30 24.60
C ASN A 94 -7.54 14.26 23.58
N LEU A 95 -8.61 13.54 23.89
CA LEU A 95 -9.21 12.55 22.99
C LEU A 95 -9.77 13.24 21.73
N THR A 96 -10.50 14.34 21.89
CA THR A 96 -11.00 15.13 20.76
C THR A 96 -9.83 15.71 19.94
N GLY A 97 -8.73 16.09 20.59
CA GLY A 97 -7.49 16.51 19.92
C GLY A 97 -6.86 15.39 19.10
N LEU A 98 -6.88 14.15 19.60
CA LEU A 98 -6.40 12.97 18.90
C LEU A 98 -7.26 12.63 17.68
N ASP A 99 -8.58 12.75 17.77
CA ASP A 99 -9.49 12.56 16.62
C ASP A 99 -9.14 13.52 15.47
N ARG A 100 -8.84 14.79 15.79
CA ARG A 100 -8.40 15.77 14.78
C ARG A 100 -7.07 15.39 14.15
N LEU A 101 -6.12 14.84 14.92
CA LEU A 101 -4.84 14.37 14.39
C LEU A 101 -5.04 13.15 13.47
N ILE A 102 -5.95 12.24 13.82
CA ILE A 102 -6.30 11.10 12.97
C ILE A 102 -6.89 11.60 11.65
N ASP A 103 -7.84 12.53 11.68
CA ASP A 103 -8.44 13.08 10.46
C ASP A 103 -7.42 13.83 9.59
N ALA A 104 -6.49 14.56 10.24
CA ALA A 104 -5.39 15.23 9.57
C ALA A 104 -4.41 14.27 8.88
N LEU A 105 -4.25 13.04 9.40
CA LEU A 105 -3.42 11.99 8.78
C LEU A 105 -4.18 11.17 7.73
N LYS A 106 -5.48 10.94 7.94
CA LYS A 106 -6.34 10.15 7.05
C LYS A 106 -6.42 10.75 5.65
N THR A 107 -6.52 12.07 5.56
CA THR A 107 -6.61 12.80 4.29
C THR A 107 -5.36 12.63 3.41
N PRO A 108 -4.14 12.97 3.86
CA PRO A 108 -2.92 12.79 3.06
C PRO A 108 -2.62 11.32 2.74
N LEU A 109 -2.96 10.38 3.63
CA LEU A 109 -2.84 8.95 3.33
C LEU A 109 -3.80 8.51 2.21
N GLY A 110 -5.01 9.05 2.17
CA GLY A 110 -5.96 8.85 1.08
C GLY A 110 -5.42 9.38 -0.25
N GLN A 111 -4.89 10.60 -0.24
CA GLN A 111 -4.29 11.23 -1.43
C GLN A 111 -3.08 10.43 -1.93
N LEU A 112 -2.16 10.03 -1.05
CA LEU A 112 -1.02 9.21 -1.42
C LEU A 112 -1.44 7.87 -2.04
N ARG A 113 -2.49 7.25 -1.50
CA ARG A 113 -3.04 6.01 -2.08
C ARG A 113 -3.55 6.25 -3.50
N GLU A 114 -4.26 7.34 -3.74
CA GLU A 114 -4.75 7.71 -5.08
C GLU A 114 -3.60 8.00 -6.05
N GLU A 115 -2.56 8.71 -5.61
CA GLU A 115 -1.36 8.95 -6.41
C GLU A 115 -0.65 7.65 -6.79
N VAL A 116 -0.47 6.72 -5.84
CA VAL A 116 0.14 5.41 -6.12
C VAL A 116 -0.68 4.62 -7.14
N LEU A 117 -2.00 4.59 -7.01
CA LEU A 117 -2.88 3.93 -7.98
C LEU A 117 -2.82 4.59 -9.36
N SER A 118 -2.72 5.92 -9.41
CA SER A 118 -2.54 6.67 -10.66
C SER A 118 -1.22 6.31 -11.34
N VAL A 119 -0.11 6.28 -10.58
CA VAL A 119 1.20 5.89 -11.09
C VAL A 119 1.22 4.43 -11.57
N GLN A 120 0.59 3.52 -10.82
CA GLN A 120 0.44 2.12 -11.26
C GLN A 120 -0.28 2.03 -12.60
N LYS A 121 -1.40 2.74 -12.75
CA LYS A 121 -2.13 2.78 -14.01
C LYS A 121 -1.29 3.35 -15.16
N LEU A 122 -0.58 4.46 -14.93
CA LEU A 122 0.31 5.03 -15.94
C LEU A 122 1.43 4.07 -16.35
N LEU A 123 1.95 3.30 -15.39
CA LEU A 123 2.96 2.29 -15.65
C LEU A 123 2.38 1.12 -16.47
N ASP A 124 1.19 0.65 -16.13
CA ASP A 124 0.51 -0.42 -16.87
C ASP A 124 0.22 0.02 -18.32
N ASP A 125 -0.29 1.25 -18.52
CA ASP A 125 -0.52 1.84 -19.84
C ASP A 125 0.81 1.97 -20.63
N ALA A 126 1.90 2.37 -19.96
CA ALA A 126 3.23 2.47 -20.57
C ALA A 126 3.80 1.09 -20.96
N ILE A 127 3.57 0.06 -20.14
CA ILE A 127 3.96 -1.32 -20.44
C ILE A 127 3.17 -1.84 -21.65
N GLU A 128 1.86 -1.61 -21.69
CA GLU A 128 1.00 -2.06 -22.79
C GLU A 128 1.42 -1.41 -24.11
N THR A 129 1.58 -0.09 -24.13
CA THR A 129 2.04 0.65 -25.31
C THR A 129 3.43 0.22 -25.78
N THR A 130 4.37 0.05 -24.84
CA THR A 130 5.73 -0.45 -25.16
C THR A 130 5.69 -1.86 -25.74
N SER A 131 4.87 -2.74 -25.17
CA SER A 131 4.68 -4.11 -25.65
C SER A 131 4.09 -4.14 -27.06
N HIS A 132 3.05 -3.32 -27.30
CA HIS A 132 2.44 -3.16 -28.62
C HIS A 132 3.45 -2.66 -29.65
N ASP A 133 4.24 -1.65 -29.32
CA ASP A 133 5.26 -1.11 -30.22
C ASP A 133 6.37 -2.11 -30.50
N LEU A 134 6.78 -2.90 -29.51
CA LEU A 134 7.74 -3.98 -29.68
C LEU A 134 7.19 -5.07 -30.62
N ALA A 135 5.92 -5.49 -30.45
CA ALA A 135 5.26 -6.44 -31.34
C ALA A 135 5.16 -5.89 -32.77
N ARG A 136 4.79 -4.63 -32.93
CA ARG A 136 4.75 -3.94 -34.23
C ARG A 136 6.13 -3.91 -34.89
N ARG A 137 7.18 -3.57 -34.13
CA ARG A 137 8.57 -3.58 -34.63
C ARG A 137 9.02 -4.97 -35.06
N GLN A 138 8.63 -6.02 -34.35
CA GLN A 138 8.93 -7.40 -34.75
C GLN A 138 8.27 -7.74 -36.09
N THR A 139 6.99 -7.37 -36.29
CA THR A 139 6.29 -7.57 -37.56
C THR A 139 6.96 -6.82 -38.71
N ILE A 140 7.31 -5.55 -38.52
CA ILE A 140 8.02 -4.75 -39.53
C ILE A 140 9.38 -5.38 -39.87
N THR A 141 10.09 -5.88 -38.85
CA THR A 141 11.40 -6.52 -39.07
C THR A 141 11.27 -7.81 -39.89
N LYS A 142 10.22 -8.61 -39.64
CA LYS A 142 9.90 -9.80 -40.45
C LYS A 142 9.59 -9.42 -41.89
N GLN A 143 8.70 -8.46 -42.11
CA GLN A 143 8.34 -7.96 -43.44
C GLN A 143 9.57 -7.41 -44.20
N LYS A 144 10.44 -6.66 -43.51
CA LYS A 144 11.69 -6.16 -44.10
C LYS A 144 12.61 -7.29 -44.51
N ALA A 145 12.75 -8.34 -43.69
CA ALA A 145 13.56 -9.50 -44.02
C ALA A 145 13.00 -10.26 -45.23
N GLU A 146 11.68 -10.38 -45.34
CA GLU A 146 11.00 -10.97 -46.51
C GLU A 146 11.23 -10.14 -47.78
N LEU A 147 11.03 -8.82 -47.72
CA LEU A 147 11.28 -7.93 -48.86
C LEU A 147 12.73 -7.99 -49.32
N HIS A 148 13.70 -7.95 -48.39
CA HIS A 148 15.12 -8.05 -48.74
C HIS A 148 15.45 -9.37 -49.46
N ARG A 149 14.82 -10.47 -49.05
CA ARG A 149 14.97 -11.77 -49.73
C ARG A 149 14.36 -11.72 -51.14
N LEU A 150 13.20 -11.11 -51.32
CA LEU A 150 12.59 -10.95 -52.64
C LEU A 150 13.46 -10.10 -53.57
N THR A 151 14.02 -8.99 -53.08
CA THR A 151 14.97 -8.17 -53.86
C THR A 151 16.21 -8.98 -54.26
N GLN A 152 16.72 -9.83 -53.36
CA GLN A 152 17.83 -10.72 -53.67
C GLN A 152 17.46 -11.75 -54.76
N ILE A 153 16.24 -12.30 -54.75
CA ILE A 153 15.75 -13.19 -55.81
C ILE A 153 15.67 -12.43 -57.15
N SER A 154 15.12 -11.20 -57.17
CA SER A 154 15.03 -10.36 -58.38
C SER A 154 16.40 -10.11 -59.01
N TYR A 155 17.38 -9.66 -58.21
CA TYR A 155 18.74 -9.42 -58.69
C TYR A 155 19.39 -10.68 -59.28
N ARG A 156 19.10 -11.85 -58.70
CA ARG A 156 19.62 -13.14 -59.18
C ARG A 156 18.95 -13.58 -60.47
N LEU A 157 17.64 -13.33 -60.62
CA LEU A 157 16.92 -13.55 -61.87
C LEU A 157 17.46 -12.66 -62.98
N GLU A 158 17.63 -11.37 -62.74
CA GLU A 158 18.22 -10.42 -63.70
C GLU A 158 19.63 -10.87 -64.14
N ARG A 159 20.45 -11.36 -63.19
CA ARG A 159 21.79 -11.90 -63.50
C ARG A 159 21.70 -13.17 -64.35
N LEU A 160 20.75 -14.06 -64.06
CA LEU A 160 20.54 -15.29 -64.81
C LEU A 160 20.06 -14.99 -66.23
N GLU A 161 19.13 -14.05 -66.40
CA GLU A 161 18.67 -13.56 -67.70
C GLU A 161 19.83 -12.93 -68.50
N ALA A 162 20.69 -12.13 -67.87
CA ALA A 162 21.87 -11.56 -68.52
C ALA A 162 22.87 -12.65 -68.99
N LEU A 163 23.08 -13.69 -68.16
CA LEU A 163 23.92 -14.84 -68.54
C LEU A 163 23.31 -15.63 -69.70
N LEU A 164 21.99 -15.87 -69.67
CA LEU A 164 21.28 -16.53 -70.78
C LEU A 164 21.34 -15.71 -72.07
N ALA A 165 21.18 -14.38 -71.99
CA ALA A 165 21.31 -13.50 -73.15
C ALA A 165 22.72 -13.55 -73.74
N SER A 166 23.77 -13.56 -72.92
CA SER A 166 25.15 -13.72 -73.39
C SER A 166 25.46 -15.11 -73.97
N GLY A 167 24.77 -16.17 -73.53
CA GLY A 167 24.91 -17.52 -74.07
C GLY A 167 24.08 -17.76 -75.35
N GLY A 168 23.07 -16.92 -75.60
CA GLY A 168 22.15 -17.03 -76.73
C GLY A 168 22.62 -16.36 -78.03
N GLU A 169 23.61 -15.45 -77.97
CA GLU A 169 24.19 -14.80 -79.16
C GLU A 169 25.18 -15.70 -79.94
N GLY A 170 25.36 -16.96 -79.52
CA GLY A 170 26.32 -17.92 -80.08
C GLY A 170 25.81 -18.88 -81.14
N GLY A 171 24.88 -18.47 -82.02
CA GLY A 171 24.56 -19.22 -83.25
C GLY A 171 24.33 -18.21 -84.37
N ILE A 172 25.25 -18.00 -85.31
CA ILE A 172 25.65 -18.92 -86.38
C ILE A 172 27.08 -18.54 -86.81
N ASP A 173 28.09 -19.35 -86.51
CA ASP A 173 29.24 -19.53 -87.42
C ASP A 173 29.99 -20.83 -87.10
N GLU A 174 30.11 -21.70 -88.10
CA GLU A 174 30.89 -22.92 -88.05
C GLU A 174 32.39 -22.57 -88.16
N MET A 175 33.19 -22.84 -87.11
CA MET A 175 34.53 -23.47 -87.19
C MET A 175 35.21 -23.45 -85.80
N SER A 176 35.96 -24.51 -85.46
CA SER A 176 36.97 -24.62 -84.39
C SER A 176 36.56 -25.25 -83.04
N GLY A 177 37.13 -26.43 -82.79
CA GLY A 177 36.84 -27.31 -81.65
C GLY A 177 37.52 -26.94 -80.34
N ASN A 178 37.07 -25.85 -79.71
CA ASN A 178 37.35 -25.57 -78.29
C ASN A 178 36.10 -25.11 -77.48
N ASN A 179 34.94 -25.00 -78.13
CA ASN A 179 33.72 -24.42 -77.56
C ASN A 179 32.97 -25.33 -76.56
N GLY A 180 33.27 -26.62 -76.52
CA GLY A 180 32.62 -27.57 -75.61
C GLY A 180 32.95 -27.31 -74.13
N GLN A 181 34.14 -26.78 -73.84
CA GLN A 181 34.57 -26.51 -72.47
C GLN A 181 34.01 -25.19 -71.93
N GLU A 182 33.86 -24.17 -72.78
CA GLU A 182 33.20 -22.91 -72.41
C GLU A 182 31.68 -23.09 -72.24
N SER A 183 31.05 -23.89 -73.10
CA SER A 183 29.63 -24.23 -72.94
C SER A 183 29.38 -25.06 -71.68
N GLY A 184 30.30 -25.97 -71.32
CA GLY A 184 30.26 -26.71 -70.05
C GLY A 184 30.41 -25.83 -68.80
N ASP A 185 31.36 -24.89 -68.79
CA ASP A 185 31.56 -23.94 -67.68
C ASP A 185 30.36 -22.98 -67.53
N LEU A 186 29.75 -22.56 -68.64
CA LEU A 186 28.50 -21.78 -68.62
C LEU A 186 27.33 -22.58 -68.04
N VAL A 187 27.21 -23.86 -68.40
CA VAL A 187 26.18 -24.76 -67.86
C VAL A 187 26.39 -25.02 -66.37
N ASP A 188 27.61 -25.24 -65.91
CA ASP A 188 27.92 -25.42 -64.49
C ASP A 188 27.63 -24.15 -63.68
N ARG A 189 27.96 -22.97 -64.23
CA ARG A 189 27.61 -21.68 -63.63
C ARG A 189 26.10 -21.46 -63.58
N LEU A 190 25.36 -21.78 -64.64
CA LEU A 190 23.89 -21.74 -64.70
C LEU A 190 23.28 -22.69 -63.67
N ALA A 191 23.76 -23.93 -63.59
CA ALA A 191 23.29 -24.91 -62.63
C ALA A 191 23.53 -24.45 -61.19
N SER A 192 24.68 -23.83 -60.91
CA SER A 192 24.98 -23.28 -59.59
C SER A 192 24.05 -22.13 -59.20
N GLU A 193 23.73 -21.23 -60.13
CA GLU A 193 22.86 -20.07 -59.88
C GLU A 193 21.40 -20.51 -59.74
N VAL A 194 20.93 -21.46 -60.55
CA VAL A 194 19.60 -22.09 -60.44
C VAL A 194 19.46 -22.83 -59.11
N ASN A 195 20.47 -23.56 -58.66
CA ASN A 195 20.45 -24.22 -57.36
C ASN A 195 20.37 -23.21 -56.21
N HIS A 196 21.10 -22.11 -56.32
CA HIS A 196 21.05 -21.04 -55.32
C HIS A 196 19.69 -20.35 -55.28
N LEU A 197 19.07 -20.17 -56.45
CA LEU A 197 17.73 -19.60 -56.58
C LEU A 197 16.66 -20.56 -56.02
N ASN A 198 16.73 -21.85 -56.34
CA ASN A 198 15.87 -22.88 -55.76
C ASN A 198 16.01 -22.94 -54.23
N PHE A 199 17.22 -22.76 -53.69
CA PHE A 199 17.43 -22.64 -52.25
C PHE A 199 16.72 -21.41 -51.68
N LEU A 200 16.85 -20.23 -52.31
CA LEU A 200 16.16 -19.01 -51.86
C LEU A 200 14.64 -19.12 -51.95
N VAL A 201 14.11 -19.77 -52.99
CA VAL A 201 12.66 -19.94 -53.22
C VAL A 201 12.04 -20.97 -52.28
N SER A 202 12.69 -22.11 -52.05
CA SER A 202 12.22 -23.12 -51.07
C SER A 202 12.14 -22.57 -49.65
N HIS A 203 13.03 -21.63 -49.29
CA HIS A 203 12.98 -20.92 -48.00
C HIS A 203 11.90 -19.81 -47.95
N CYS A 204 11.31 -19.46 -49.09
CA CYS A 204 10.22 -18.49 -49.22
C CYS A 204 8.83 -19.15 -49.39
N GLU A 205 8.75 -20.44 -49.68
CA GLU A 205 7.49 -21.17 -49.94
C GLU A 205 6.53 -21.19 -48.73
N GLY A 206 7.03 -20.84 -47.53
CA GLY A 206 6.21 -20.61 -46.33
C GLY A 206 5.59 -19.21 -46.21
N ALA A 207 5.91 -18.27 -47.12
CA ALA A 207 5.36 -16.91 -47.11
C ALA A 207 4.24 -16.77 -48.14
N ALA A 208 3.06 -16.32 -47.70
CA ALA A 208 1.83 -16.21 -48.49
C ALA A 208 1.93 -15.35 -49.78
N LEU A 209 3.04 -14.66 -50.00
CA LEU A 209 3.25 -13.75 -51.13
C LEU A 209 3.65 -14.46 -52.44
N LEU A 210 4.29 -15.63 -52.38
CA LEU A 210 4.67 -16.37 -53.61
C LEU A 210 3.46 -16.94 -54.37
N ASN A 211 2.32 -17.13 -53.70
CA ASN A 211 1.08 -17.53 -54.36
C ASN A 211 0.54 -16.47 -55.34
N ASN A 212 1.00 -15.22 -55.25
CA ASN A 212 0.61 -14.16 -56.20
C ASN A 212 1.52 -14.08 -57.44
N PHE A 213 2.64 -14.79 -57.46
CA PHE A 213 3.61 -14.79 -58.56
C PHE A 213 3.68 -16.12 -59.31
N LYS A 214 2.85 -17.10 -58.92
CA LYS A 214 2.68 -18.32 -59.70
C LYS A 214 1.81 -17.99 -60.93
N PRO A 215 2.31 -18.21 -62.15
CA PRO A 215 1.52 -17.97 -63.37
C PRO A 215 0.29 -18.88 -63.46
#